data_AF-A0A7C9J974-F1
#
_entry.id   AF-A0A7C9J974-F1
#
_cell.length_a   1.000
_cell.length_b   1.000
_cell.length_c   1.000
_cell.angle_alpha   90.00
_cell.angle_beta   90.00
_cell.angle_gamma   90.00
#
_symmetry.space_group_name_H-M   'P 1'
#
loop_
_entity.id
_entity.type
_entity.pdbx_description
1 polymer ?
#
loop_
_entity_poly.entity_id
_entity_poly.type
_entity_poly.pdbx_seq_one_letter_code
_entity_poly.pdbx_strand_id
1 'polypeptide(L)'
;MNLGTSAIAELLGISRPRVWQLRKDPTFPESAGRDDNGREYWRETDILRWAATARKDLAAKAPLLWRPTSGRQAPLLGLTTVDRYAIVLWDSEVGRIGQVYAQGGLPGLQPERLLQQLMDRASADILVGQDAGHFNHWGPDLIAVDGAVPERVYKPRWEDLARVLGTPAPYWPDCLVQPEEMARWRPGLPPPAVPPRHPELDTAPLDRLHRDQPDTPAGRAVLHMARQIDAQAAQSARIDLKLLDKSADRQSIALAATMLESAAFDDPDEATLRAGWAEILDRADALARDCVLLATDWDSGRYFPFSTVAVLRPEHSPAADVWRARLQPAEPTAAMSRLSRHEAHAYFTDPTTGLPALIDRNDELHAAVPQRLYTTAALAEVILSDNQVWIRTDDGILHLAPKQSGCGLSWGYSGSGPTTLAYLIHLLLDDITALAPARVPTHDTPLPDGLWTLIKNTPQGEDATYNRDQLLAARQA
;
A
#
# COMPACT_ATOMS: atom_id res chain seq x y z
N MET A 1 -17.54 -18.92 -7.63
CA MET A 1 -18.98 -18.76 -7.93
C MET A 1 -19.73 -20.06 -7.60
N ASN A 2 -20.96 -19.96 -7.09
CA ASN A 2 -21.85 -21.12 -6.88
C ASN A 2 -22.69 -21.34 -8.14
N LEU A 3 -22.59 -22.53 -8.74
CA LEU A 3 -23.20 -22.85 -10.02
C LEU A 3 -24.38 -23.80 -9.84
N GLY A 4 -25.52 -23.45 -10.42
CA GLY A 4 -26.58 -24.41 -10.70
C GLY A 4 -26.37 -25.12 -12.04
N THR A 5 -27.21 -26.13 -12.35
CA THR A 5 -27.12 -26.90 -13.60
C THR A 5 -27.10 -26.05 -14.87
N SER A 6 -27.82 -24.93 -14.91
CA SER A 6 -27.83 -24.02 -16.06
C SER A 6 -26.48 -23.30 -16.24
N ALA A 7 -25.90 -22.82 -15.14
CA ALA A 7 -24.61 -22.13 -15.16
C ALA A 7 -23.47 -23.11 -15.52
N ILE A 8 -23.55 -24.38 -15.10
CA ILE A 8 -22.61 -25.43 -15.55
C ILE A 8 -22.72 -25.66 -17.06
N ALA A 9 -23.94 -25.68 -17.60
CA ALA A 9 -24.17 -25.87 -19.03
C ALA A 9 -23.55 -24.73 -19.84
N GLU A 10 -23.74 -23.48 -19.39
CA GLU A 10 -23.14 -22.28 -19.99
C GLU A 10 -21.60 -22.30 -19.89
N LEU A 11 -21.06 -22.55 -18.69
CA LEU A 11 -19.62 -22.62 -18.43
C LEU A 11 -18.90 -23.62 -19.35
N LEU A 12 -19.49 -24.79 -19.56
CA LEU A 12 -18.92 -25.85 -20.39
C LEU A 12 -19.32 -25.74 -21.87
N GLY A 13 -20.22 -24.81 -22.24
CA GLY A 13 -20.74 -24.68 -23.59
C GLY A 13 -21.52 -25.91 -24.07
N ILE A 14 -22.29 -26.55 -23.19
CA ILE A 14 -23.09 -27.76 -23.47
C ILE A 14 -24.56 -27.55 -23.09
N SER A 15 -25.44 -28.48 -23.49
CA SER A 15 -26.86 -28.39 -23.15
C SER A 15 -27.16 -28.81 -21.70
N ARG A 16 -28.21 -28.25 -21.09
CA ARG A 16 -28.66 -28.64 -19.73
C ARG A 16 -28.96 -30.14 -19.61
N PRO A 17 -29.64 -30.81 -20.56
CA PRO A 17 -29.82 -32.26 -20.52
C PRO A 17 -28.49 -33.02 -20.52
N ARG A 18 -27.46 -32.48 -21.20
CA ARG A 18 -26.13 -33.08 -21.20
C ARG A 18 -25.48 -33.02 -19.82
N VAL A 19 -25.60 -31.91 -19.09
CA VAL A 19 -25.13 -31.81 -17.70
C VAL A 19 -25.80 -32.88 -16.82
N TRP A 20 -27.12 -33.07 -16.94
CA TRP A 20 -27.84 -34.12 -16.20
C TRP A 20 -27.35 -35.54 -16.50
N GLN A 21 -26.92 -35.81 -17.74
CA GLN A 21 -26.30 -37.08 -18.08
C GLN A 21 -24.91 -37.22 -17.44
N LEU A 22 -24.08 -36.17 -17.51
CA LEU A 22 -22.73 -36.17 -16.94
C LEU A 22 -22.74 -36.32 -15.42
N ARG A 23 -23.75 -35.80 -14.73
CA ARG A 23 -23.95 -36.00 -13.28
C ARG A 23 -24.14 -37.45 -12.85
N LYS A 24 -24.43 -38.36 -13.79
CA LYS A 24 -24.52 -39.81 -13.51
C LYS A 24 -23.16 -40.50 -13.57
N ASP A 25 -22.14 -39.82 -14.08
CA ASP A 25 -20.77 -40.29 -14.07
C ASP A 25 -20.24 -40.26 -12.62
N PRO A 26 -19.71 -41.38 -12.07
CA PRO A 26 -19.16 -41.41 -10.72
C PRO A 26 -18.01 -40.44 -10.49
N THR A 27 -17.36 -39.96 -11.55
CA THR A 27 -16.27 -38.98 -11.46
C THR A 27 -16.76 -37.53 -11.41
N PHE A 28 -18.04 -37.29 -11.68
CA PHE A 28 -18.60 -35.94 -11.65
C PHE A 28 -18.55 -35.36 -10.22
N PRO A 29 -18.19 -34.08 -10.03
CA PRO A 29 -18.04 -33.50 -8.70
C PRO A 29 -19.32 -33.58 -7.86
N GLU A 30 -19.16 -33.88 -6.58
CA GLU A 30 -20.24 -33.77 -5.61
C GLU A 30 -20.70 -32.31 -5.47
N SER A 31 -21.96 -32.11 -5.07
CA SER A 31 -22.48 -30.77 -4.84
C SER A 31 -21.78 -30.15 -3.62
N ALA A 32 -21.45 -28.87 -3.71
CA ALA A 32 -20.82 -28.13 -2.62
C ALA A 32 -21.84 -27.75 -1.52
N GLY A 33 -23.12 -27.92 -1.79
CA GLY A 33 -24.21 -27.71 -0.86
C GLY A 33 -25.55 -27.53 -1.56
N ARG A 34 -26.53 -27.04 -0.81
CA ARG A 34 -27.84 -26.62 -1.30
C ARG A 34 -28.06 -25.14 -0.97
N ASP A 35 -28.68 -24.42 -1.89
CA ASP A 35 -29.12 -23.03 -1.66
C ASP A 35 -30.36 -22.97 -0.75
N ASP A 36 -30.82 -21.77 -0.42
CA ASP A 36 -31.98 -21.53 0.45
C ASP A 36 -33.30 -22.11 -0.13
N ASN A 37 -33.32 -22.42 -1.43
CA ASN A 37 -34.44 -23.07 -2.11
C ASN A 37 -34.27 -24.59 -2.23
N GLY A 38 -33.27 -25.17 -1.55
CA GLY A 38 -32.96 -26.60 -1.55
C GLY A 38 -32.31 -27.11 -2.84
N ARG A 39 -31.91 -26.22 -3.76
CA ARG A 39 -31.26 -26.58 -5.03
C ARG A 39 -29.78 -26.80 -4.82
N GLU A 40 -29.27 -27.88 -5.38
CA GLU A 40 -27.85 -28.18 -5.34
C GLU A 40 -27.06 -27.15 -6.15
N TYR A 41 -25.89 -26.79 -5.63
CA TYR A 41 -24.92 -25.98 -6.34
C TYR A 41 -23.52 -26.61 -6.28
N TRP A 42 -22.69 -26.27 -7.25
CA TRP A 42 -21.31 -26.70 -7.37
C TRP A 42 -20.40 -25.48 -7.37
N ARG A 43 -19.13 -25.66 -6.97
CA ARG A 43 -18.13 -24.61 -7.18
C ARG A 43 -17.61 -24.70 -8.60
N GLU A 44 -17.43 -23.55 -9.22
CA GLU A 44 -16.87 -23.45 -10.57
C GLU A 44 -15.52 -24.16 -10.73
N THR A 45 -14.63 -24.00 -9.76
CA THR A 45 -13.31 -24.65 -9.75
C THR A 45 -13.42 -26.17 -9.79
N ASP A 46 -14.36 -26.77 -9.05
CA ASP A 46 -14.52 -28.23 -8.98
C ASP A 46 -15.00 -28.78 -10.33
N ILE A 47 -15.96 -28.09 -10.96
CA ILE A 47 -16.48 -28.44 -12.29
C ILE A 47 -15.39 -28.35 -13.36
N LEU A 48 -14.62 -27.28 -13.37
CA LEU A 48 -13.57 -27.08 -14.37
C LEU A 48 -12.39 -28.04 -14.17
N ARG A 49 -11.99 -28.35 -12.93
CA ARG A 49 -10.96 -29.37 -12.65
C ARG A 49 -11.39 -30.75 -13.12
N TRP A 50 -12.65 -31.12 -12.87
CA TRP A 50 -13.20 -32.35 -13.43
C TRP A 50 -13.22 -32.33 -14.96
N ALA A 51 -13.70 -31.24 -15.56
CA ALA A 51 -13.75 -31.11 -17.02
C ALA A 51 -12.36 -31.26 -17.67
N ALA A 52 -11.30 -30.79 -17.00
CA ALA A 52 -9.92 -30.91 -17.45
C ALA A 52 -9.44 -32.36 -17.59
N THR A 53 -10.01 -33.29 -16.83
CA THR A 53 -9.60 -34.71 -16.80
C THR A 53 -10.62 -35.68 -17.41
N ALA A 54 -11.88 -35.26 -17.57
CA ALA A 54 -12.96 -36.14 -18.00
C ALA A 54 -12.85 -36.60 -19.48
N ARG A 55 -12.99 -35.68 -20.44
CA ARG A 55 -13.03 -35.98 -21.88
C ARG A 55 -12.44 -34.84 -22.70
N LYS A 56 -11.89 -35.13 -23.89
CA LYS A 56 -11.19 -34.14 -24.74
C LYS A 56 -12.02 -32.91 -25.08
N ASP A 57 -13.33 -33.08 -25.33
CA ASP A 57 -14.25 -31.98 -25.66
C ASP A 57 -14.48 -31.03 -24.48
N LEU A 58 -14.53 -31.57 -23.26
CA LEU A 58 -14.69 -30.79 -22.03
C LEU A 58 -13.36 -30.20 -21.54
N ALA A 59 -12.25 -30.92 -21.71
CA ALA A 59 -10.92 -30.46 -21.31
C ALA A 59 -10.51 -29.18 -22.05
N ALA A 60 -10.94 -29.03 -23.31
CA ALA A 60 -10.75 -27.80 -24.09
C ALA A 60 -11.41 -26.56 -23.45
N LYS A 61 -12.40 -26.74 -22.57
CA LYS A 61 -13.10 -25.67 -21.85
C LYS A 61 -12.49 -25.37 -20.49
N ALA A 62 -11.68 -26.28 -19.96
CA ALA A 62 -11.01 -26.10 -18.70
C ALA A 62 -9.68 -25.33 -18.87
N PRO A 63 -9.28 -24.57 -17.84
CA PRO A 63 -7.97 -23.94 -17.77
C PRO A 63 -6.82 -24.90 -18.06
N LEU A 64 -5.82 -24.39 -18.78
CA LEU A 64 -4.70 -25.19 -19.27
C LEU A 64 -3.91 -25.83 -18.13
N LEU A 65 -3.67 -25.12 -17.03
CA LEU A 65 -2.91 -25.64 -15.89
C LEU A 65 -3.60 -26.81 -15.17
N TRP A 66 -4.89 -27.02 -15.35
CA TRP A 66 -5.60 -28.17 -14.74
C TRP A 66 -5.61 -29.42 -15.63
N ARG A 67 -5.14 -29.31 -16.88
CA ARG A 67 -5.10 -30.45 -17.80
C ARG A 67 -3.99 -31.42 -17.41
N PRO A 68 -4.21 -32.75 -17.54
CA PRO A 68 -3.19 -33.74 -17.24
C PRO A 68 -1.95 -33.58 -18.12
N THR A 69 -0.78 -33.92 -17.56
CA THR A 69 0.54 -33.87 -18.22
C THR A 69 1.24 -35.21 -17.99
N SER A 70 2.23 -35.54 -18.83
CA SER A 70 3.03 -36.76 -18.70
C SER A 70 4.04 -36.70 -17.54
N GLY A 71 4.25 -35.51 -16.98
CA GLY A 71 5.25 -35.23 -15.95
C GLY A 71 6.65 -34.93 -16.51
N ARG A 72 6.81 -34.79 -17.82
CA ARG A 72 8.08 -34.37 -18.44
C ARG A 72 8.48 -32.99 -17.91
N GLN A 73 9.73 -32.85 -17.48
CA GLN A 73 10.28 -31.57 -17.05
C GLN A 73 10.24 -30.55 -18.20
N ALA A 74 9.59 -29.42 -17.96
CA ALA A 74 9.49 -28.30 -18.89
C ALA A 74 10.86 -27.58 -18.99
N PRO A 75 11.41 -27.38 -20.20
CA PRO A 75 12.60 -26.55 -20.38
C PRO A 75 12.35 -25.11 -19.94
N LEU A 76 13.28 -24.56 -19.15
CA LEU A 76 13.34 -23.13 -18.87
C LEU A 76 13.85 -22.40 -20.11
N LEU A 77 13.05 -21.49 -20.66
CA LEU A 77 13.39 -20.68 -21.83
C LEU A 77 14.21 -19.44 -21.47
N GLY A 78 14.03 -18.92 -20.25
CA GLY A 78 14.77 -17.77 -19.74
C GLY A 78 13.89 -16.78 -18.99
N LEU A 79 14.40 -15.56 -18.86
CA LEU A 79 13.72 -14.43 -18.24
C LEU A 79 13.49 -13.34 -19.30
N THR A 80 12.31 -12.75 -19.31
CA THR A 80 12.04 -11.48 -19.99
C THR A 80 11.53 -10.45 -18.99
N THR A 81 11.72 -9.17 -19.29
CA THR A 81 11.21 -8.07 -18.47
C THR A 81 10.23 -7.25 -19.28
N VAL A 82 9.03 -7.05 -18.77
CA VAL A 82 8.00 -6.20 -19.37
C VAL A 82 7.63 -5.14 -18.34
N ASP A 83 7.91 -3.88 -18.65
CA ASP A 83 7.76 -2.75 -17.73
C ASP A 83 8.48 -3.01 -16.40
N ARG A 84 7.74 -3.22 -15.31
CA ARG A 84 8.24 -3.52 -13.96
C ARG A 84 8.01 -4.99 -13.57
N TYR A 85 7.95 -5.90 -14.53
CA TYR A 85 7.66 -7.31 -14.26
C TYR A 85 8.76 -8.20 -14.81
N ALA A 86 9.26 -9.10 -13.96
CA ALA A 86 10.10 -10.22 -14.37
C ALA A 86 9.19 -11.40 -14.74
N ILE A 87 9.34 -11.92 -15.95
CA ILE A 87 8.55 -13.04 -16.45
C ILE A 87 9.50 -14.20 -16.77
N VAL A 88 9.41 -15.27 -15.97
CA VAL A 88 10.19 -16.49 -16.18
C VAL A 88 9.41 -17.41 -17.12
N LEU A 89 10.00 -17.69 -18.28
CA LEU A 89 9.33 -18.42 -19.37
C LEU A 89 9.72 -19.90 -19.39
N TRP A 90 8.71 -20.76 -19.55
CA TRP A 90 8.84 -22.22 -19.60
C TRP A 90 8.16 -22.78 -20.83
N ASP A 91 8.73 -23.83 -21.42
CA ASP A 91 8.10 -24.60 -22.49
C ASP A 91 7.49 -25.88 -21.92
N SER A 92 6.17 -25.94 -21.77
CA SER A 92 5.48 -27.07 -21.14
C SER A 92 4.59 -27.82 -22.14
N GLU A 93 4.08 -28.98 -21.74
CA GLU A 93 3.18 -29.78 -22.59
C GLU A 93 1.82 -29.12 -22.85
N VAL A 94 1.42 -28.15 -22.02
CA VAL A 94 0.17 -27.40 -22.17
C VAL A 94 0.37 -26.05 -22.87
N GLY A 95 1.60 -25.74 -23.29
CA GLY A 95 1.99 -24.48 -23.89
C GLY A 95 3.11 -23.77 -23.12
N ARG A 96 3.43 -22.56 -23.54
CA ARG A 96 4.43 -21.72 -22.89
C ARG A 96 3.86 -21.01 -21.67
N ILE A 97 4.51 -21.14 -20.53
CA ILE A 97 4.09 -20.54 -19.26
C ILE A 97 5.01 -19.38 -18.93
N GLY A 98 4.44 -18.21 -18.64
CA GLY A 98 5.14 -17.09 -18.03
C GLY A 98 4.78 -16.98 -16.55
N GLN A 99 5.73 -17.23 -15.66
CA GLN A 99 5.58 -16.92 -14.25
C GLN A 99 5.99 -15.46 -14.00
N VAL A 100 5.04 -14.65 -13.54
CA VAL A 100 5.16 -13.21 -13.41
C VAL A 100 5.47 -12.85 -11.96
N TYR A 101 6.53 -12.06 -11.78
CA TYR A 101 6.96 -11.51 -10.49
C TYR A 101 7.05 -9.99 -10.62
N ALA A 102 6.39 -9.27 -9.71
CA ALA A 102 6.43 -7.82 -9.69
C ALA A 102 7.79 -7.31 -9.19
N GLN A 103 8.33 -6.32 -9.88
CA GLN A 103 9.48 -5.53 -9.47
C GLN A 103 8.92 -4.16 -9.07
N GLY A 104 9.32 -3.56 -7.96
CA GLY A 104 8.87 -2.17 -7.71
C GLY A 104 7.33 -2.03 -7.59
N GLY A 105 6.68 -3.00 -6.93
CA GLY A 105 5.25 -3.24 -6.74
C GLY A 105 4.37 -2.02 -6.96
N LEU A 106 3.37 -2.17 -7.81
CA LEU A 106 2.40 -1.12 -8.09
C LEU A 106 1.26 -1.23 -7.07
N PRO A 107 1.06 -0.22 -6.21
CA PRO A 107 -0.11 -0.21 -5.33
C PRO A 107 -1.39 -0.14 -6.17
N GLY A 108 -2.35 -1.00 -5.86
CA GLY A 108 -3.74 -0.87 -6.29
C GLY A 108 -4.12 -1.46 -7.65
N LEU A 109 -3.20 -2.06 -8.41
CA LEU A 109 -3.57 -2.87 -9.58
C LEU A 109 -3.96 -4.28 -9.13
N GLN A 110 -5.21 -4.65 -9.41
CA GLN A 110 -5.70 -6.03 -9.25
C GLN A 110 -4.84 -6.97 -10.12
N PRO A 111 -4.15 -7.98 -9.54
CA PRO A 111 -3.23 -8.86 -10.28
C PRO A 111 -3.86 -9.48 -11.53
N GLU A 112 -5.18 -9.71 -11.51
CA GLU A 112 -5.95 -10.19 -12.65
C GLU A 112 -5.88 -9.27 -13.87
N ARG A 113 -6.13 -7.97 -13.64
CA ARG A 113 -6.10 -6.95 -14.70
C ARG A 113 -4.69 -6.80 -15.26
N LEU A 114 -3.70 -6.92 -14.38
CA LEU A 114 -2.30 -6.89 -14.79
C LEU A 114 -1.96 -8.07 -15.70
N LEU A 115 -2.28 -9.30 -15.31
CA LEU A 115 -2.00 -10.49 -16.13
C LEU A 115 -2.68 -10.39 -17.50
N GLN A 116 -3.91 -9.86 -17.55
CA GLN A 116 -4.61 -9.58 -18.81
C GLN A 116 -3.85 -8.59 -19.69
N GLN A 117 -3.37 -7.48 -19.13
CA GLN A 117 -2.58 -6.48 -19.86
C GLN A 117 -1.22 -7.01 -20.34
N LEU A 118 -0.61 -7.91 -19.56
CA LEU A 118 0.67 -8.52 -19.91
C LEU A 118 0.54 -9.63 -20.96
N MET A 119 -0.63 -10.25 -21.10
CA MET A 119 -0.84 -11.41 -21.99
C MET A 119 -0.39 -11.13 -23.43
N ASP A 120 -0.78 -9.97 -23.98
CA ASP A 120 -0.44 -9.57 -25.35
C ASP A 120 1.07 -9.33 -25.56
N ARG A 121 1.86 -9.17 -24.48
CA ARG A 121 3.27 -8.75 -24.51
C ARG A 121 4.23 -9.84 -24.02
N ALA A 122 3.76 -10.78 -23.21
CA ALA A 122 4.62 -11.72 -22.50
C ALA A 122 5.11 -12.91 -23.35
N SER A 123 4.63 -13.03 -24.59
CA SER A 123 4.96 -14.14 -25.49
C SER A 123 4.70 -15.51 -24.85
N ALA A 124 3.66 -15.66 -24.01
CA ALA A 124 3.29 -16.88 -23.29
C ALA A 124 1.83 -17.26 -23.59
N ASP A 125 1.51 -18.55 -23.50
CA ASP A 125 0.13 -19.06 -23.65
C ASP A 125 -0.64 -18.99 -22.32
N ILE A 126 0.09 -18.99 -21.20
CA ILE A 126 -0.44 -18.92 -19.84
C ILE A 126 0.43 -17.96 -19.05
N LEU A 127 -0.18 -17.04 -18.32
CA LEU A 127 0.52 -16.26 -17.31
C LEU A 127 0.06 -16.66 -15.93
N VAL A 128 1.02 -16.80 -15.01
CA VAL A 128 0.80 -17.13 -13.61
C VAL A 128 1.50 -16.09 -12.77
N GLY A 129 0.74 -15.29 -12.03
CA GLY A 129 1.24 -14.31 -11.07
C GLY A 129 0.99 -14.78 -9.64
N GLN A 130 1.75 -14.20 -8.71
CA GLN A 130 1.45 -14.30 -7.29
C GLN A 130 0.47 -13.20 -6.90
N ASP A 131 -0.46 -13.52 -6.00
CA ASP A 131 -1.27 -12.53 -5.30
C ASP A 131 -0.43 -12.02 -4.11
N ALA A 132 0.35 -10.96 -4.34
CA ALA A 132 1.36 -10.46 -3.41
C ALA A 132 0.78 -10.24 -2.01
N GLY A 133 1.47 -10.72 -0.97
CA GLY A 133 1.03 -10.62 0.43
C GLY A 133 -0.13 -11.55 0.83
N HIS A 134 -0.70 -12.34 -0.08
CA HIS A 134 -1.75 -13.31 0.22
C HIS A 134 -1.19 -14.72 0.37
N PHE A 135 -1.14 -15.21 1.60
CA PHE A 135 -0.85 -16.61 1.93
C PHE A 135 -2.11 -17.31 2.40
N ASN A 136 -2.37 -18.49 1.85
CA ASN A 136 -3.36 -19.42 2.35
C ASN A 136 -2.69 -20.69 2.91
N HIS A 137 -3.48 -21.68 3.32
CA HIS A 137 -2.95 -22.94 3.87
C HIS A 137 -2.04 -23.72 2.89
N TRP A 138 -2.20 -23.50 1.59
CA TRP A 138 -1.45 -24.08 0.47
C TRP A 138 -0.25 -23.21 0.04
N GLY A 139 0.06 -22.12 0.75
CA GLY A 139 1.18 -21.23 0.45
C GLY A 139 0.76 -19.90 -0.18
N PRO A 140 1.66 -19.22 -0.90
CA PRO A 140 1.33 -17.98 -1.61
C PRO A 140 0.21 -18.22 -2.63
N ASP A 141 -0.79 -17.35 -2.68
CA ASP A 141 -1.88 -17.45 -3.65
C ASP A 141 -1.34 -17.29 -5.08
N LEU A 142 -1.77 -18.17 -5.98
CA LEU A 142 -1.50 -18.06 -7.42
C LEU A 142 -2.74 -17.58 -8.15
N ILE A 143 -2.52 -16.73 -9.15
CA ILE A 143 -3.53 -16.24 -10.09
C ILE A 143 -3.03 -16.56 -11.49
N ALA A 144 -3.89 -17.07 -12.35
CA ALA A 144 -3.53 -17.40 -13.72
C ALA A 144 -4.57 -16.94 -14.73
N VAL A 145 -4.08 -16.67 -15.94
CA VAL A 145 -4.85 -16.28 -17.11
C VAL A 145 -4.34 -17.09 -18.31
N ASP A 146 -5.25 -17.65 -19.10
CA ASP A 146 -4.92 -18.36 -20.34
C ASP A 146 -5.08 -17.40 -21.51
N GLY A 147 -4.11 -17.33 -22.42
CA GLY A 147 -4.13 -16.42 -23.58
C GLY A 147 -5.26 -16.70 -24.57
N ALA A 148 -5.80 -17.92 -24.58
CA ALA A 148 -6.97 -18.26 -25.40
C ALA A 148 -8.28 -17.67 -24.87
N VAL A 149 -8.35 -17.33 -23.57
CA VAL A 149 -9.54 -16.81 -22.88
C VAL A 149 -9.10 -15.81 -21.80
N PRO A 150 -8.50 -14.67 -22.18
CA PRO A 150 -7.84 -13.77 -21.23
C PRO A 150 -8.79 -13.16 -20.20
N GLU A 151 -10.09 -13.06 -20.50
CA GLU A 151 -11.11 -12.59 -19.55
C GLU A 151 -11.33 -13.54 -18.37
N ARG A 152 -10.87 -14.79 -18.47
CA ARG A 152 -11.05 -15.81 -17.44
C ARG A 152 -9.83 -15.94 -16.56
N VAL A 153 -9.94 -15.36 -15.38
CA VAL A 153 -8.96 -15.53 -14.31
C VAL A 153 -9.33 -16.74 -13.47
N TYR A 154 -8.34 -17.53 -13.07
CA TYR A 154 -8.52 -18.63 -12.13
C TYR A 154 -7.36 -18.69 -11.12
N LYS A 155 -7.59 -19.40 -10.00
CA LYS A 155 -6.60 -19.59 -8.93
C LYS A 155 -6.09 -21.05 -8.94
N PRO A 156 -4.95 -21.35 -9.61
CA PRO A 156 -4.35 -22.68 -9.54
C PRO A 156 -3.68 -22.90 -8.16
N ARG A 157 -3.32 -24.15 -7.87
CA ARG A 157 -2.45 -24.50 -6.75
C ARG A 157 -1.00 -24.62 -7.21
N TRP A 158 -0.06 -24.60 -6.26
CA TRP A 158 1.35 -24.85 -6.57
C TRP A 158 1.56 -26.28 -7.09
N GLU A 159 0.76 -27.25 -6.62
CA GLU A 159 0.71 -28.60 -7.17
C GLU A 159 0.38 -28.62 -8.68
N ASP A 160 -0.57 -27.79 -9.13
CA ASP A 160 -0.94 -27.73 -10.55
C ASP A 160 0.23 -27.23 -11.40
N LEU A 161 0.87 -26.15 -10.94
CA LEU A 161 2.00 -25.55 -11.63
C LEU A 161 3.20 -26.51 -11.64
N ALA A 162 3.54 -27.11 -10.50
CA ALA A 162 4.63 -28.07 -10.40
C ALA A 162 4.43 -29.29 -11.31
N ARG A 163 3.19 -29.81 -11.37
CA ARG A 163 2.83 -30.93 -12.26
C ARG A 163 3.01 -30.58 -13.73
N VAL A 164 2.69 -29.35 -14.12
CA VAL A 164 2.85 -28.89 -15.51
C VAL A 164 4.31 -28.63 -15.85
N LEU A 165 5.09 -28.12 -14.90
CA LEU A 165 6.53 -27.91 -15.06
C LEU A 165 7.34 -29.22 -14.97
N GLY A 166 6.77 -30.29 -14.41
CA GLY A 166 7.45 -31.56 -14.14
C GLY A 166 8.52 -31.46 -13.04
N THR A 167 8.51 -30.38 -12.27
CA THR A 167 9.44 -30.08 -11.17
C THR A 167 8.72 -29.15 -10.18
N PRO A 168 9.10 -29.11 -8.89
CA PRO A 168 8.61 -28.08 -7.99
C PRO A 168 8.78 -26.68 -8.61
N ALA A 169 7.73 -25.87 -8.53
CA ALA A 169 7.68 -24.57 -9.19
C ALA A 169 8.48 -23.53 -8.39
N PRO A 170 9.25 -22.65 -9.06
CA PRO A 170 10.06 -21.67 -8.37
C PRO A 170 9.21 -20.61 -7.68
N TYR A 171 9.51 -20.38 -6.42
CA TYR A 171 8.96 -19.28 -5.64
C TYR A 171 10.06 -18.28 -5.30
N TRP A 172 9.81 -17.04 -5.67
CA TRP A 172 10.59 -15.87 -5.26
C TRP A 172 9.70 -15.06 -4.31
N PRO A 173 10.08 -14.92 -3.03
CA PRO A 173 9.43 -13.95 -2.14
C PRO A 173 9.51 -12.56 -2.75
N ASP A 174 8.47 -11.75 -2.58
CA ASP A 174 8.35 -10.43 -3.23
C ASP A 174 9.55 -9.53 -2.93
N CYS A 175 10.04 -9.55 -1.68
CA CYS A 175 11.20 -8.77 -1.26
C CYS A 175 12.55 -9.29 -1.81
N LEU A 176 12.57 -10.46 -2.46
CA LEU A 176 13.78 -11.09 -3.02
C LEU A 176 13.77 -11.15 -4.55
N VAL A 177 12.75 -10.61 -5.20
CA VAL A 177 12.65 -10.54 -6.66
C VAL A 177 13.72 -9.57 -7.19
N GLN A 178 14.79 -10.13 -7.78
CA GLN A 178 15.85 -9.36 -8.45
C GLN A 178 16.10 -9.97 -9.83
N PRO A 179 15.70 -9.32 -10.94
CA PRO A 179 15.77 -9.90 -12.29
C PRO A 179 17.16 -10.40 -12.68
N GLU A 180 18.22 -9.77 -12.18
CA GLU A 180 19.62 -10.10 -12.39
C GLU A 180 19.97 -11.48 -11.81
N GLU A 181 19.45 -11.77 -10.61
CA GLU A 181 19.63 -13.07 -9.96
C GLU A 181 18.66 -14.11 -10.53
N MET A 182 17.43 -13.70 -10.86
CA MET A 182 16.46 -14.58 -11.54
C MET A 182 16.98 -15.07 -12.89
N ALA A 183 17.65 -14.21 -13.66
CA ALA A 183 18.23 -14.56 -14.96
C ALA A 183 19.35 -15.61 -14.85
N ARG A 184 20.04 -15.66 -13.70
CA ARG A 184 21.11 -16.64 -13.41
C ARG A 184 20.58 -17.94 -12.80
N TRP A 185 19.45 -17.88 -12.11
CA TRP A 185 18.85 -19.04 -11.45
C TRP A 185 18.46 -20.14 -12.45
N ARG A 186 18.64 -21.41 -12.06
CA ARG A 186 18.20 -22.58 -12.83
C ARG A 186 17.57 -23.61 -11.90
N PRO A 187 16.63 -24.43 -12.38
CA PRO A 187 16.04 -25.52 -11.59
C PRO A 187 17.11 -26.47 -11.07
N GLY A 188 17.01 -26.84 -9.79
CA GLY A 188 17.95 -27.75 -9.13
C GLY A 188 19.25 -27.10 -8.63
N LEU A 189 19.54 -25.84 -8.98
CA LEU A 189 20.62 -25.10 -8.33
C LEU A 189 20.18 -24.64 -6.93
N PRO A 190 21.13 -24.55 -5.97
CA PRO A 190 20.85 -23.91 -4.70
C PRO A 190 20.35 -22.47 -4.90
N PRO A 191 19.35 -22.01 -4.14
CA PRO A 191 18.88 -20.63 -4.23
C PRO A 191 20.00 -19.66 -3.83
N PRO A 192 20.27 -18.60 -4.62
CA PRO A 192 21.21 -17.55 -4.22
C PRO A 192 20.71 -16.84 -2.95
N ALA A 193 21.66 -16.33 -2.16
CA ALA A 193 21.38 -15.40 -1.08
C ALA A 193 21.35 -13.98 -1.63
N VAL A 194 20.21 -13.29 -1.47
CA VAL A 194 19.91 -12.01 -2.12
C VAL A 194 19.53 -10.98 -1.04
N PRO A 195 20.08 -9.75 -1.09
CA PRO A 195 19.68 -8.71 -0.14
C PRO A 195 18.19 -8.37 -0.35
N PRO A 196 17.38 -8.33 0.72
CA PRO A 196 15.97 -7.99 0.60
C PRO A 196 15.79 -6.54 0.16
N ARG A 197 14.79 -6.28 -0.68
CA ARG A 197 14.40 -4.94 -1.14
C ARG A 197 12.91 -4.76 -0.93
N HIS A 198 12.50 -3.56 -0.53
CA HIS A 198 11.08 -3.28 -0.41
C HIS A 198 10.42 -3.41 -1.79
N PRO A 199 9.32 -4.16 -1.92
CA PRO A 199 8.78 -4.47 -3.23
C PRO A 199 8.35 -3.20 -3.94
N GLU A 200 7.79 -2.19 -3.26
CA GLU A 200 7.18 -1.00 -3.89
C GLU A 200 8.07 0.25 -3.93
N LEU A 201 9.16 0.28 -3.15
CA LEU A 201 9.93 1.51 -2.92
C LEU A 201 11.34 1.38 -3.50
N ASP A 202 11.70 2.31 -4.38
CA ASP A 202 13.05 2.41 -4.94
C ASP A 202 13.92 3.33 -4.07
N THR A 203 14.82 2.76 -3.28
CA THR A 203 15.72 3.50 -2.37
C THR A 203 16.88 4.22 -3.08
N ALA A 204 17.04 4.09 -4.40
CA ALA A 204 18.14 4.69 -5.15
C ALA A 204 18.33 6.21 -4.93
N PRO A 205 17.28 7.05 -4.79
CA PRO A 205 17.43 8.45 -4.45
C PRO A 205 18.11 8.67 -3.09
N LEU A 206 17.72 7.90 -2.06
CA LEU A 206 18.31 7.98 -0.72
C LEU A 206 19.79 7.61 -0.74
N ASP A 207 20.12 6.50 -1.40
CA ASP A 207 21.49 6.01 -1.52
C ASP A 207 22.39 7.01 -2.26
N ARG A 208 21.85 7.65 -3.30
CA ARG A 208 22.56 8.67 -4.07
C ARG A 208 22.81 9.91 -3.22
N LEU A 209 21.81 10.43 -2.51
CA LEU A 209 21.98 11.61 -1.65
C LEU A 209 22.98 11.32 -0.52
N HIS A 210 22.91 10.15 0.11
CA HIS A 210 23.90 9.73 1.11
C HIS A 210 25.31 9.70 0.52
N ARG A 211 25.50 9.10 -0.66
CA ARG A 211 26.82 9.00 -1.30
C ARG A 211 27.43 10.37 -1.60
N ASP A 212 26.61 11.33 -1.99
CA ASP A 212 27.07 12.69 -2.31
C ASP A 212 27.43 13.48 -1.04
N GLN A 213 26.84 13.15 0.12
CA GLN A 213 26.97 13.91 1.38
C GLN A 213 26.98 13.01 2.64
N PRO A 214 27.91 12.05 2.79
CA PRO A 214 27.77 10.97 3.78
C PRO A 214 27.79 11.43 5.25
N ASP A 215 28.53 12.51 5.53
CA ASP A 215 28.77 12.97 6.91
C ASP A 215 27.78 14.03 7.41
N THR A 216 26.91 14.57 6.54
CA THR A 216 25.94 15.62 6.88
C THR A 216 24.70 15.04 7.58
N PRO A 217 23.92 15.85 8.33
CA PRO A 217 22.64 15.41 8.88
C PRO A 217 21.70 14.87 7.79
N ALA A 218 21.64 15.51 6.61
CA ALA A 218 20.86 15.04 5.47
C ALA A 218 21.30 13.64 5.01
N GLY A 219 22.61 13.42 4.83
CA GLY A 219 23.16 12.12 4.43
C GLY A 219 22.88 11.01 5.45
N ARG A 220 22.93 11.32 6.75
CA ARG A 220 22.59 10.37 7.82
C ARG A 220 21.10 10.07 7.87
N ALA A 221 20.25 11.07 7.66
CA ALA A 221 18.80 10.90 7.69
C ALA A 221 18.30 9.98 6.56
N VAL A 222 18.80 10.15 5.33
CA VAL A 222 18.41 9.29 4.20
C VAL A 222 19.01 7.88 4.31
N LEU A 223 20.24 7.74 4.85
CA LEU A 223 20.81 6.42 5.11
C LEU A 223 19.99 5.67 6.15
N HIS A 224 19.62 6.32 7.26
CA HIS A 224 18.77 5.73 8.28
C HIS A 224 17.44 5.26 7.70
N MET A 225 16.78 6.08 6.88
CA MET A 225 15.53 5.68 6.22
C MET A 225 15.73 4.50 5.26
N ALA A 226 16.76 4.53 4.41
CA ALA A 226 17.06 3.42 3.51
C ALA A 226 17.26 2.10 4.29
N ARG A 227 17.98 2.17 5.42
CA ARG A 227 18.20 1.02 6.30
C ARG A 227 16.93 0.54 7.01
N GLN A 228 16.01 1.44 7.38
CA GLN A 228 14.71 1.05 7.93
C GLN A 228 13.85 0.35 6.87
N ILE A 229 13.85 0.84 5.63
CA ILE A 229 13.17 0.21 4.49
C ILE A 229 13.74 -1.20 4.23
N ASP A 230 15.06 -1.33 4.18
CA ASP A 230 15.74 -2.63 4.03
C ASP A 230 15.41 -3.59 5.18
N ALA A 231 15.43 -3.10 6.43
CA ALA A 231 15.12 -3.91 7.61
C ALA A 231 13.66 -4.40 7.61
N GLN A 232 12.72 -3.56 7.16
CA GLN A 232 11.32 -3.95 6.97
C GLN A 232 11.19 -5.01 5.88
N ALA A 233 11.86 -4.82 4.73
CA ALA A 233 11.86 -5.80 3.64
C ALA A 233 12.45 -7.16 4.10
N ALA A 234 13.53 -7.13 4.88
CA ALA A 234 14.10 -8.32 5.49
C ALA A 234 13.10 -9.03 6.42
N GLN A 235 12.39 -8.25 7.25
CA GLN A 235 11.38 -8.81 8.13
C GLN A 235 10.21 -9.43 7.37
N SER A 236 9.73 -8.79 6.30
CA SER A 236 8.69 -9.35 5.42
C SER A 236 9.16 -10.66 4.78
N ALA A 237 10.36 -10.70 4.20
CA ALA A 237 10.95 -11.91 3.65
C ALA A 237 11.03 -13.05 4.69
N ARG A 238 11.43 -12.75 5.94
CA ARG A 238 11.44 -13.74 7.02
C ARG A 238 10.05 -14.28 7.35
N ILE A 239 9.02 -13.45 7.29
CA ILE A 239 7.62 -13.87 7.52
C ILE A 239 7.17 -14.78 6.39
N ASP A 240 7.39 -14.40 5.13
CA ASP A 240 7.02 -15.19 3.95
C ASP A 240 7.67 -16.56 3.96
N LEU A 241 8.97 -16.63 4.24
CA LEU A 241 9.71 -17.90 4.32
C LEU A 241 9.16 -18.80 5.45
N LYS A 242 8.82 -18.22 6.62
CA LYS A 242 8.20 -18.96 7.73
C LYS A 242 6.80 -19.46 7.40
N LEU A 243 6.01 -18.70 6.63
CA LEU A 243 4.69 -19.11 6.18
C LEU A 243 4.79 -20.22 5.12
N LEU A 244 5.73 -20.08 4.19
CA LEU A 244 6.01 -21.08 3.18
C LEU A 244 6.34 -22.43 3.80
N ASP A 245 7.21 -22.48 4.82
CA ASP A 245 7.59 -23.72 5.50
C ASP A 245 6.41 -24.43 6.19
N LYS A 246 5.29 -23.73 6.41
CA LYS A 246 4.05 -24.28 6.98
C LYS A 246 3.00 -24.64 5.92
N SER A 247 3.30 -24.40 4.64
CA SER A 247 2.37 -24.66 3.53
C SER A 247 2.14 -26.15 3.31
N ALA A 248 0.88 -26.53 3.04
CA ALA A 248 0.54 -27.88 2.59
C ALA A 248 1.19 -28.25 1.24
N ASP A 249 1.35 -27.28 0.32
CA ASP A 249 1.99 -27.50 -0.99
C ASP A 249 3.53 -27.34 -0.93
N ARG A 250 4.15 -27.32 0.26
CA ARG A 250 5.60 -27.03 0.40
C ARG A 250 6.49 -27.87 -0.51
N GLN A 251 6.13 -29.12 -0.78
CA GLN A 251 6.89 -30.04 -1.65
C GLN A 251 6.78 -29.68 -3.14
N SER A 252 5.71 -28.98 -3.54
CA SER A 252 5.49 -28.48 -4.91
C SER A 252 6.17 -27.14 -5.16
N ILE A 253 6.81 -26.55 -4.14
CA ILE A 253 7.43 -25.23 -4.21
C ILE A 253 8.95 -25.35 -4.03
N ALA A 254 9.70 -24.93 -5.04
CA ALA A 254 11.15 -24.74 -4.96
C ALA A 254 11.43 -23.29 -4.56
N LEU A 255 12.12 -23.09 -3.44
CA LEU A 255 12.59 -21.75 -3.11
C LEU A 255 13.68 -21.33 -4.10
N ALA A 256 13.48 -20.20 -4.77
CA ALA A 256 14.37 -19.73 -5.83
C ALA A 256 15.33 -18.62 -5.37
N ALA A 257 15.12 -18.03 -4.19
CA ALA A 257 16.06 -17.16 -3.51
C ALA A 257 15.97 -17.29 -1.98
N THR A 258 17.09 -17.09 -1.32
CA THR A 258 17.17 -16.94 0.15
C THR A 258 17.56 -15.51 0.49
N MET A 259 17.25 -15.09 1.71
CA MET A 259 17.57 -13.74 2.17
C MET A 259 19.04 -13.66 2.62
N LEU A 260 19.74 -12.64 2.17
CA LEU A 260 21.01 -12.22 2.75
C LEU A 260 20.72 -11.33 3.96
N GLU A 261 21.20 -11.74 5.15
CA GLU A 261 21.02 -10.97 6.38
C GLU A 261 21.77 -9.63 6.32
N SER A 262 21.08 -8.55 6.63
CA SER A 262 21.66 -7.21 6.75
C SER A 262 22.34 -7.05 8.11
N ALA A 263 23.48 -6.34 8.12
CA ALA A 263 24.12 -5.95 9.38
C ALA A 263 23.21 -5.00 10.18
N ALA A 264 23.29 -5.09 11.51
CA ALA A 264 22.71 -4.09 12.39
C ALA A 264 23.34 -2.72 12.11
N PHE A 265 22.56 -1.66 12.25
CA PHE A 265 23.01 -0.28 12.12
C PHE A 265 22.60 0.52 13.35
N ASP A 266 23.42 1.49 13.71
CA ASP A 266 23.13 2.38 14.83
C ASP A 266 22.14 3.45 14.40
N ASP A 267 21.13 3.69 15.23
CA ASP A 267 20.14 4.73 14.98
C ASP A 267 20.69 6.12 15.35
N PRO A 268 20.69 7.09 14.42
CA PRO A 268 20.94 8.48 14.76
C PRO A 268 19.88 8.98 15.74
N ASP A 269 20.24 9.96 16.56
CA ASP A 269 19.27 10.63 17.43
C ASP A 269 18.22 11.40 16.61
N GLU A 270 17.03 11.58 17.18
CA GLU A 270 15.90 12.22 16.49
C GLU A 270 16.21 13.66 16.05
N ALA A 271 17.04 14.40 16.79
CA ALA A 271 17.39 15.77 16.42
C ALA A 271 18.24 15.80 15.14
N THR A 272 19.19 14.87 15.02
CA THR A 272 19.96 14.67 13.78
C THR A 272 19.05 14.33 12.60
N LEU A 273 18.08 13.43 12.79
CA LEU A 273 17.15 13.04 11.72
C LEU A 273 16.27 14.21 11.26
N ARG A 274 15.69 14.97 12.21
CA ARG A 274 14.86 16.14 11.89
C ARG A 274 15.66 17.25 11.21
N ALA A 275 16.88 17.52 11.67
CA ALA A 275 17.77 18.49 11.05
C ALA A 275 18.11 18.09 9.61
N GLY A 276 18.42 16.81 9.38
CA GLY A 276 18.70 16.31 8.03
C GLY A 276 17.50 16.41 7.08
N TRP A 277 16.30 16.07 7.55
CA TRP A 277 15.11 16.23 6.72
C TRP A 277 14.73 17.69 6.48
N ALA A 278 14.95 18.59 7.44
CA ALA A 278 14.76 20.03 7.21
C ALA A 278 15.70 20.54 6.10
N GLU A 279 16.98 20.16 6.13
CA GLU A 279 17.93 20.50 5.07
C GLU A 279 17.49 19.97 3.70
N ILE A 280 16.96 18.74 3.63
CA ILE A 280 16.48 18.15 2.38
C ILE A 280 15.23 18.88 1.86
N LEU A 281 14.30 19.21 2.76
CA LEU A 281 13.03 19.88 2.43
C LEU A 281 13.24 21.27 1.82
N ASP A 282 14.30 21.98 2.24
CA ASP A 282 14.63 23.34 1.77
C ASP A 282 15.33 23.37 0.40
N ARG A 283 15.78 22.23 -0.13
CA ARG A 283 16.46 22.16 -1.43
C ARG A 283 15.48 22.26 -2.60
N ALA A 284 15.94 22.79 -3.74
CA ALA A 284 15.13 22.92 -4.96
C ALA A 284 15.43 21.86 -6.04
N ASP A 285 16.39 20.95 -5.79
CA ASP A 285 16.82 19.97 -6.79
C ASP A 285 15.94 18.71 -6.83
N ALA A 286 15.98 18.01 -7.97
CA ALA A 286 15.17 16.83 -8.21
C ALA A 286 15.51 15.66 -7.27
N LEU A 287 16.76 15.51 -6.84
CA LEU A 287 17.15 14.41 -5.96
C LEU A 287 16.53 14.57 -4.57
N ALA A 288 16.55 15.78 -4.02
CA ALA A 288 15.87 16.10 -2.76
C ALA A 288 14.36 15.86 -2.86
N ARG A 289 13.74 16.30 -3.96
CA ARG A 289 12.32 16.04 -4.23
C ARG A 289 12.00 14.54 -4.24
N ASP A 290 12.79 13.74 -4.94
CA ASP A 290 12.56 12.30 -5.04
C ASP A 290 12.74 11.62 -3.66
N CYS A 291 13.69 12.08 -2.83
CA CYS A 291 13.83 11.63 -1.44
C CYS A 291 12.60 11.98 -0.58
N VAL A 292 12.05 13.19 -0.72
CA VAL A 292 10.86 13.65 0.04
C VAL A 292 9.61 12.86 -0.35
N LEU A 293 9.43 12.58 -1.64
CA LEU A 293 8.32 11.75 -2.12
C LEU A 293 8.42 10.33 -1.55
N LEU A 294 9.60 9.73 -1.62
CA LEU A 294 9.83 8.39 -1.06
C LEU A 294 9.57 8.33 0.45
N ALA A 295 10.10 9.29 1.21
CA ALA A 295 9.83 9.39 2.64
C ALA A 295 8.33 9.54 2.95
N THR A 296 7.64 10.34 2.14
CA THR A 296 6.19 10.52 2.27
C THR A 296 5.44 9.21 2.00
N ASP A 297 5.83 8.46 0.98
CA ASP A 297 5.20 7.18 0.63
C ASP A 297 5.50 6.09 1.67
N TRP A 298 6.67 6.13 2.33
CA TRP A 298 7.05 5.14 3.35
C TRP A 298 6.39 5.36 4.72
N ASP A 299 6.57 6.52 5.36
CA ASP A 299 6.03 6.81 6.70
C ASP A 299 5.27 8.13 6.82
N SER A 300 4.85 8.72 5.71
CA SER A 300 4.25 10.05 5.70
C SER A 300 5.19 11.14 6.22
N GLY A 301 6.51 10.97 6.08
CA GLY A 301 7.50 11.95 6.50
C GLY A 301 7.54 12.13 8.02
N ARG A 302 7.71 11.04 8.78
CA ARG A 302 7.69 11.04 10.26
C ARG A 302 8.56 12.13 10.88
N TYR A 303 9.71 12.40 10.27
CA TYR A 303 10.69 13.39 10.77
C TYR A 303 10.55 14.78 10.13
N PHE A 304 9.57 14.99 9.25
CA PHE A 304 9.29 16.31 8.68
C PHE A 304 8.69 17.24 9.75
N PRO A 305 8.72 18.57 9.56
CA PRO A 305 8.04 19.51 10.45
C PRO A 305 6.51 19.49 10.27
N PHE A 306 6.00 18.85 9.22
CA PHE A 306 4.59 18.68 8.88
C PHE A 306 4.26 17.22 8.54
N SER A 307 2.99 16.81 8.59
CA SER A 307 2.60 15.40 8.35
C SER A 307 1.50 15.20 7.32
N THR A 308 0.79 16.26 6.95
CA THR A 308 -0.35 16.19 6.04
C THR A 308 -0.53 17.54 5.34
N VAL A 309 -1.37 17.54 4.33
CA VAL A 309 -1.79 18.73 3.59
C VAL A 309 -3.21 19.09 4.00
N ALA A 310 -3.49 20.39 4.12
CA ALA A 310 -4.83 20.94 4.17
C ALA A 310 -5.12 21.67 2.86
N VAL A 311 -6.32 21.43 2.31
CA VAL A 311 -6.88 22.25 1.24
C VAL A 311 -7.74 23.32 1.90
N LEU A 312 -7.42 24.58 1.64
CA LEU A 312 -8.03 25.74 2.28
C LEU A 312 -8.86 26.52 1.25
N ARG A 313 -10.02 27.01 1.68
CA ARG A 313 -10.89 27.89 0.89
C ARG A 313 -11.08 29.22 1.61
N PRO A 314 -10.17 30.19 1.41
CA PRO A 314 -10.20 31.51 2.05
C PRO A 314 -11.56 32.21 1.94
N GLU A 315 -12.27 32.05 0.82
CA GLU A 315 -13.57 32.63 0.57
C GLU A 315 -14.71 32.05 1.44
N HIS A 316 -14.51 30.88 2.04
CA HIS A 316 -15.49 30.20 2.90
C HIS A 316 -15.11 30.20 4.38
N SER A 317 -13.92 30.70 4.74
CA SER A 317 -13.44 30.70 6.13
C SER A 317 -12.66 31.98 6.45
N PRO A 318 -13.18 32.87 7.34
CA PRO A 318 -12.46 34.06 7.77
C PRO A 318 -11.09 33.75 8.39
N ALA A 319 -10.97 32.60 9.06
CA ALA A 319 -9.70 32.13 9.61
C ALA A 319 -8.69 31.78 8.50
N ALA A 320 -9.15 31.10 7.45
CA ALA A 320 -8.32 30.79 6.28
C ALA A 320 -7.90 32.06 5.53
N ASP A 321 -8.77 33.06 5.40
CA ASP A 321 -8.44 34.35 4.76
C ASP A 321 -7.37 35.13 5.54
N VAL A 322 -7.52 35.24 6.86
CA VAL A 322 -6.51 35.83 7.74
C VAL A 322 -5.18 35.09 7.63
N TRP A 323 -5.21 33.76 7.58
CA TRP A 323 -3.98 32.98 7.42
C TRP A 323 -3.35 33.18 6.04
N ARG A 324 -4.12 33.14 4.96
CA ARG A 324 -3.65 33.38 3.59
C ARG A 324 -2.98 34.74 3.44
N ALA A 325 -3.58 35.80 4.00
CA ALA A 325 -3.09 37.16 3.88
C ALA A 325 -1.67 37.38 4.43
N ARG A 326 -1.19 36.50 5.32
CA ARG A 326 0.17 36.57 5.88
C ARG A 326 1.23 35.93 5.00
N LEU A 327 0.83 35.04 4.09
CA LEU A 327 1.75 34.20 3.33
C LEU A 327 2.69 35.05 2.49
N GLN A 328 3.96 34.66 2.44
CA GLN A 328 4.97 35.34 1.65
C GLN A 328 5.30 34.52 0.39
N PRO A 329 5.43 35.14 -0.79
CA PRO A 329 5.92 34.45 -1.98
C PRO A 329 7.26 33.77 -1.72
N ALA A 330 7.44 32.58 -2.26
CA ALA A 330 8.64 31.78 -2.08
C ALA A 330 9.07 31.10 -3.38
N GLU A 331 10.33 30.69 -3.44
CA GLU A 331 10.84 29.81 -4.50
C GLU A 331 10.43 28.35 -4.24
N PRO A 332 10.29 27.52 -5.29
CA PRO A 332 9.91 26.12 -5.13
C PRO A 332 11.00 25.29 -4.44
N THR A 333 10.60 24.53 -3.41
CA THR A 333 11.48 23.59 -2.69
C THR A 333 10.93 22.15 -2.73
N ALA A 334 11.73 21.19 -2.27
CA ALA A 334 11.35 19.78 -2.19
C ALA A 334 10.12 19.58 -1.28
N ALA A 335 9.97 20.39 -0.23
CA ALA A 335 8.81 20.35 0.66
C ALA A 335 7.47 20.55 -0.09
N MET A 336 7.48 21.34 -1.16
CA MET A 336 6.28 21.68 -1.93
C MET A 336 5.78 20.53 -2.80
N SER A 337 6.62 19.55 -3.15
CA SER A 337 6.19 18.40 -3.97
C SER A 337 5.17 17.50 -3.27
N ARG A 338 5.02 17.65 -1.96
CA ARG A 338 4.02 16.93 -1.17
C ARG A 338 2.64 17.61 -1.17
N LEU A 339 2.57 18.89 -1.48
CA LEU A 339 1.37 19.69 -1.24
C LEU A 339 0.26 19.46 -2.28
N SER A 340 0.60 19.29 -3.56
CA SER A 340 -0.39 18.98 -4.59
C SER A 340 0.13 17.98 -5.61
N ARG A 341 -0.79 17.20 -6.18
CA ARG A 341 -0.54 16.35 -7.34
C ARG A 341 -0.63 17.12 -8.66
N HIS A 342 -1.14 18.34 -8.62
CA HIS A 342 -1.27 19.21 -9.76
C HIS A 342 -0.09 20.18 -9.83
N GLU A 343 0.23 20.64 -11.03
CA GLU A 343 1.21 21.71 -11.22
C GLU A 343 0.76 22.96 -10.46
N ALA A 344 1.69 23.54 -9.71
CA ALA A 344 1.49 24.78 -8.99
C ALA A 344 1.90 25.98 -9.84
N HIS A 345 1.13 27.06 -9.73
CA HIS A 345 1.45 28.32 -10.43
C HIS A 345 1.87 29.43 -9.46
N ALA A 346 1.70 29.23 -8.14
CA ALA A 346 2.23 30.14 -7.11
C ALA A 346 2.67 29.35 -5.87
N TYR A 347 3.79 29.78 -5.28
CA TYR A 347 4.43 29.15 -4.12
C TYR A 347 4.59 30.16 -2.99
N PHE A 348 4.39 29.70 -1.78
CA PHE A 348 4.38 30.53 -0.58
C PHE A 348 5.05 29.83 0.60
N THR A 349 5.43 30.63 1.59
CA THR A 349 5.85 30.16 2.91
C THR A 349 5.10 30.94 3.98
N ASP A 350 4.66 30.26 5.04
CA ASP A 350 4.18 30.92 6.25
C ASP A 350 5.39 31.41 7.06
N PRO A 351 5.61 32.74 7.17
CA PRO A 351 6.77 33.28 7.88
C PRO A 351 6.80 32.95 9.38
N THR A 352 5.68 32.50 9.94
CA THR A 352 5.57 32.12 11.36
C THR A 352 6.12 30.73 11.61
N THR A 353 5.80 29.79 10.72
CA THR A 353 6.09 28.36 10.91
C THR A 353 7.21 27.86 10.00
N GLY A 354 7.58 28.62 8.97
CA GLY A 354 8.46 28.19 7.89
C GLY A 354 7.84 27.13 6.98
N LEU A 355 6.54 26.81 7.14
CA LEU A 355 5.90 25.73 6.40
C LEU A 355 5.46 26.20 5.00
N PRO A 356 5.57 25.33 3.99
CA PRO A 356 5.22 25.67 2.63
C PRO A 356 3.70 25.70 2.41
N ALA A 357 3.29 26.54 1.47
CA ALA A 357 1.96 26.53 0.89
C ALA A 357 2.07 26.78 -0.63
N LEU A 358 1.08 26.34 -1.40
CA LEU A 358 1.02 26.61 -2.83
C LEU A 358 -0.41 26.79 -3.31
N ILE A 359 -0.56 27.44 -4.46
CA ILE A 359 -1.82 27.45 -5.21
C ILE A 359 -1.61 26.60 -6.46
N ASP A 360 -2.44 25.58 -6.62
CA ASP A 360 -2.38 24.70 -7.78
C ASP A 360 -3.10 25.30 -9.00
N ARG A 361 -2.98 24.67 -10.16
CA ARG A 361 -3.64 25.12 -11.40
C ARG A 361 -5.18 25.14 -11.35
N ASN A 362 -5.79 24.54 -10.33
CA ASN A 362 -7.24 24.58 -10.10
C ASN A 362 -7.63 25.72 -9.12
N ASP A 363 -6.69 26.61 -8.78
CA ASP A 363 -6.83 27.69 -7.81
C ASP A 363 -7.11 27.21 -6.36
N GLU A 364 -6.76 25.96 -6.02
CA GLU A 364 -6.86 25.46 -4.65
C GLU A 364 -5.60 25.81 -3.84
N LEU A 365 -5.79 26.37 -2.63
CA LEU A 365 -4.70 26.67 -1.69
C LEU A 365 -4.38 25.43 -0.85
N HIS A 366 -3.19 24.86 -1.08
CA HIS A 366 -2.67 23.71 -0.34
C HIS A 366 -1.63 24.18 0.68
N ALA A 367 -1.76 23.75 1.93
CA ALA A 367 -0.85 24.14 3.01
C ALA A 367 -0.33 22.91 3.78
N ALA A 368 0.96 22.92 4.11
CA ALA A 368 1.53 21.96 5.04
C ALA A 368 0.95 22.15 6.45
N VAL A 369 0.45 21.07 7.04
CA VAL A 369 -0.10 21.09 8.41
C VAL A 369 0.98 20.67 9.40
N PRO A 370 1.32 21.51 10.39
CA PRO A 370 2.39 21.23 11.35
C PRO A 370 2.13 19.95 12.15
N GLN A 371 3.19 19.28 12.59
CA GLN A 371 3.09 18.21 13.59
C GLN A 371 3.00 18.74 15.03
N ARG A 372 3.51 19.96 15.25
CA ARG A 372 3.61 20.71 16.52
C ARG A 372 3.54 22.20 16.21
N LEU A 373 3.07 23.02 17.15
CA LEU A 373 3.25 24.47 17.05
C LEU A 373 4.59 24.85 17.69
N TYR A 374 5.48 25.47 16.91
CA TYR A 374 6.78 25.95 17.40
C TYR A 374 6.65 27.37 17.96
N THR A 375 5.83 27.53 19.00
CA THR A 375 5.60 28.81 19.68
C THR A 375 5.62 28.62 21.19
N THR A 376 5.86 29.70 21.94
CA THR A 376 5.76 29.74 23.40
C THR A 376 4.47 30.40 23.89
N ALA A 377 3.72 31.03 22.97
CA ALA A 377 2.45 31.69 23.25
C ALA A 377 1.38 30.64 23.58
N ALA A 378 0.58 30.85 24.63
CA ALA A 378 -0.37 29.84 25.09
C ALA A 378 -1.58 29.74 24.16
N LEU A 379 -2.28 28.58 24.18
CA LEU A 379 -3.55 28.41 23.47
C LEU A 379 -4.60 29.43 23.99
N ALA A 380 -5.08 30.30 23.11
CA ALA A 380 -6.12 31.29 23.42
C ALA A 380 -7.50 30.89 22.86
N GLU A 381 -7.57 30.40 21.62
CA GLU A 381 -8.83 30.00 20.99
C GLU A 381 -8.65 28.76 20.09
N VAL A 382 -9.70 27.95 20.02
CA VAL A 382 -9.87 26.92 18.99
C VAL A 382 -11.02 27.34 18.08
N ILE A 383 -10.74 27.44 16.79
CA ILE A 383 -11.72 27.87 15.76
C ILE A 383 -11.96 26.69 14.82
N LEU A 384 -13.22 26.31 14.66
CA LEU A 384 -13.69 25.25 13.78
C LEU A 384 -14.39 25.92 12.61
N SER A 385 -13.84 25.83 11.40
CA SER A 385 -14.35 26.54 10.23
C SER A 385 -13.97 25.83 8.94
N ASP A 386 -14.92 25.70 8.01
CA ASP A 386 -14.76 25.04 6.70
C ASP A 386 -13.98 23.71 6.75
N ASN A 387 -14.38 22.81 7.66
CA ASN A 387 -13.72 21.51 7.90
C ASN A 387 -12.23 21.59 8.31
N GLN A 388 -11.74 22.77 8.68
CA GLN A 388 -10.42 23.00 9.24
C GLN A 388 -10.50 23.37 10.72
N VAL A 389 -9.47 23.00 11.47
CA VAL A 389 -9.28 23.39 12.86
C VAL A 389 -8.12 24.37 12.92
N TRP A 390 -8.38 25.53 13.51
CA TRP A 390 -7.40 26.57 13.71
C TRP A 390 -7.14 26.80 15.20
N ILE A 391 -5.90 27.14 15.50
CA ILE A 391 -5.44 27.46 16.85
C ILE A 391 -5.02 28.92 16.86
N ARG A 392 -5.66 29.74 17.69
CA ARG A 392 -5.16 31.09 17.97
C ARG A 392 -4.39 31.07 19.29
N THR A 393 -3.20 31.63 19.28
CA THR A 393 -2.38 31.82 20.49
C THR A 393 -2.65 33.19 21.13
N ASP A 394 -2.21 33.38 22.37
CA ASP A 394 -2.47 34.59 23.17
C ASP A 394 -1.77 35.87 22.65
N ASP A 395 -0.73 35.71 21.83
CA ASP A 395 -0.12 36.77 21.02
C ASP A 395 -0.93 37.12 19.76
N GLY A 396 -2.08 36.46 19.56
CA GLY A 396 -3.02 36.71 18.48
C GLY A 396 -2.71 35.98 17.18
N ILE A 397 -1.61 35.21 17.12
CA ILE A 397 -1.21 34.50 15.92
C ILE A 397 -2.13 33.29 15.68
N LEU A 398 -2.57 33.13 14.44
CA LEU A 398 -3.46 32.04 14.04
C LEU A 398 -2.65 30.93 13.36
N HIS A 399 -2.85 29.67 13.72
CA HIS A 399 -2.14 28.52 13.17
C HIS A 399 -3.14 27.48 12.67
N LEU A 400 -2.75 26.69 11.66
CA LEU A 400 -3.41 25.41 11.41
C LEU A 400 -3.15 24.50 12.62
N ALA A 401 -4.18 23.80 13.09
CA ALA A 401 -4.03 22.89 14.22
C ALA A 401 -3.04 21.75 13.89
N PRO A 402 -2.13 21.39 14.82
CA PRO A 402 -1.21 20.30 14.61
C PRO A 402 -1.93 18.98 14.28
N LYS A 403 -1.39 18.24 13.33
CA LYS A 403 -1.95 16.95 12.89
C LYS A 403 -0.84 15.93 12.64
N GLN A 404 -1.19 14.64 12.74
CA GLN A 404 -0.38 13.51 12.29
C GLN A 404 -1.09 12.82 11.11
N SER A 405 -0.30 12.21 10.23
CA SER A 405 -0.84 11.41 9.13
C SER A 405 -1.72 10.27 9.69
N GLY A 406 -2.82 9.97 9.00
CA GLY A 406 -3.78 8.94 9.42
C GLY A 406 -4.76 9.34 10.53
N CYS A 407 -4.61 10.50 11.17
CA CYS A 407 -5.50 10.95 12.24
C CYS A 407 -6.21 12.26 11.87
N GLY A 408 -7.49 12.16 11.48
CA GLY A 408 -8.33 13.31 11.15
C GLY A 408 -8.73 14.13 12.38
N LEU A 409 -8.87 15.45 12.21
CA LEU A 409 -9.52 16.34 13.18
C LEU A 409 -10.90 16.70 12.62
N SER A 410 -11.96 16.47 13.38
CA SER A 410 -13.34 16.73 12.96
C SER A 410 -14.22 16.97 14.19
N TRP A 411 -15.46 17.43 14.00
CA TRP A 411 -16.41 17.73 15.08
C TRP A 411 -17.85 17.36 14.70
N GLY A 412 -18.75 17.41 15.67
CA GLY A 412 -20.20 17.30 15.44
C GLY A 412 -20.77 15.90 15.22
N TYR A 413 -20.03 14.85 15.59
CA TYR A 413 -20.53 13.47 15.56
C TYR A 413 -19.81 12.58 16.59
N SER A 414 -20.24 11.32 16.71
CA SER A 414 -19.65 10.35 17.64
C SER A 414 -18.63 9.43 16.96
N GLY A 415 -17.43 9.95 16.64
CA GLY A 415 -16.39 9.13 16.00
C GLY A 415 -14.95 9.53 16.34
N SER A 416 -14.01 8.98 15.56
CA SER A 416 -12.57 9.12 15.81
C SER A 416 -12.05 10.54 15.65
N GLY A 417 -12.57 11.31 14.69
CA GLY A 417 -12.15 12.70 14.47
C GLY A 417 -12.42 13.62 15.68
N PRO A 418 -13.65 13.69 16.19
CA PRO A 418 -14.01 14.42 17.42
C PRO A 418 -13.19 13.98 18.64
N THR A 419 -12.97 12.67 18.78
CA THR A 419 -12.14 12.11 19.86
C THR A 419 -10.69 12.59 19.76
N THR A 420 -10.12 12.58 18.55
CA THR A 420 -8.75 13.03 18.29
C THR A 420 -8.60 14.53 18.52
N LEU A 421 -9.59 15.34 18.09
CA LEU A 421 -9.60 16.78 18.30
C LEU A 421 -9.70 17.15 19.79
N ALA A 422 -10.62 16.52 20.53
CA ALA A 422 -10.74 16.74 21.96
C ALA A 422 -9.43 16.40 22.71
N TYR A 423 -8.76 15.33 22.31
CA TYR A 423 -7.47 14.95 22.88
C TYR A 423 -6.34 15.92 22.52
N LEU A 424 -6.27 16.36 21.26
CA LEU A 424 -5.34 17.41 20.85
C LEU A 424 -5.52 18.67 21.71
N ILE A 425 -6.76 19.13 21.90
CA ILE A 425 -7.06 20.29 22.73
C ILE A 425 -6.60 20.07 24.18
N HIS A 426 -6.86 18.89 24.74
CA HIS A 426 -6.38 18.53 26.07
C HIS A 426 -4.86 18.69 26.20
N LEU A 427 -4.09 18.19 25.21
CA LEU A 427 -2.63 18.32 25.17
C LEU A 427 -2.19 19.78 25.02
N LEU A 428 -2.78 20.53 24.08
CA LEU A 428 -2.40 21.93 23.81
C LEU A 428 -2.74 22.91 24.95
N LEU A 429 -3.71 22.57 25.80
CA LEU A 429 -4.01 23.34 27.00
C LEU A 429 -2.88 23.28 28.04
N ASP A 430 -2.15 22.16 28.11
CA ASP A 430 -1.03 21.93 29.02
C ASP A 430 0.33 22.29 28.39
N ASP A 431 0.52 21.97 27.11
CA ASP A 431 1.74 22.25 26.35
C ASP A 431 1.38 22.59 24.89
N ILE A 432 1.53 23.87 24.50
CA ILE A 432 1.25 24.33 23.14
C ILE A 432 2.14 23.66 22.08
N THR A 433 3.31 23.14 22.48
CA THR A 433 4.28 22.47 21.60
C THR A 433 4.07 20.95 21.52
N ALA A 434 3.02 20.45 22.18
CA ALA A 434 2.69 19.03 22.21
C ALA A 434 2.58 18.45 20.78
N LEU A 435 3.09 17.22 20.62
CA LEU A 435 2.94 16.48 19.37
C LEU A 435 1.46 16.18 19.14
N ALA A 436 0.98 16.41 17.92
CA ALA A 436 -0.34 15.96 17.54
C ALA A 436 -0.50 14.44 17.74
N PRO A 437 -1.68 13.95 18.16
CA PRO A 437 -1.91 12.53 18.36
C PRO A 437 -1.70 11.73 17.07
N ALA A 438 -0.81 10.73 17.12
CA ALA A 438 -0.55 9.82 15.99
C ALA A 438 -1.55 8.65 15.89
N ARG A 439 -2.41 8.48 16.91
CA ARG A 439 -3.47 7.48 16.97
C ARG A 439 -4.66 8.04 17.74
N VAL A 440 -5.84 7.50 17.44
CA VAL A 440 -7.05 7.78 18.22
C VAL A 440 -6.81 7.28 19.65
N PRO A 441 -7.05 8.12 20.68
CA PRO A 441 -7.03 7.67 22.08
C PRO A 441 -7.89 6.43 22.27
N THR A 442 -7.34 5.45 22.98
CA THR A 442 -8.09 4.24 23.36
C THR A 442 -8.65 4.43 24.77
N HIS A 443 -9.41 3.46 25.28
CA HIS A 443 -9.98 3.54 26.63
C HIS A 443 -8.92 3.71 27.73
N ASP A 444 -7.67 3.32 27.45
CA ASP A 444 -6.54 3.44 28.38
C ASP A 444 -5.89 4.84 28.37
N THR A 445 -6.30 5.72 27.44
CA THR A 445 -5.81 7.10 27.36
C THR A 445 -6.85 8.04 27.97
N PRO A 446 -6.54 8.71 29.09
CA PRO A 446 -7.51 9.60 29.74
C PRO A 446 -7.85 10.76 28.81
N LEU A 447 -9.07 10.76 28.29
CA LEU A 447 -9.66 11.90 27.58
C LEU A 447 -10.71 12.53 28.50
N PRO A 448 -10.65 13.85 28.77
CA PRO A 448 -11.70 14.53 29.53
C PRO A 448 -13.05 14.45 28.80
N ASP A 449 -14.04 13.81 29.45
CA ASP A 449 -15.38 13.56 28.88
C ASP A 449 -16.09 14.84 28.45
N GLY A 450 -15.93 15.94 29.21
CA GLY A 450 -16.52 17.23 28.85
C GLY A 450 -15.94 17.85 27.58
N LEU A 451 -14.64 17.72 27.30
CA LEU A 451 -14.03 18.16 26.04
C LEU A 451 -14.56 17.33 24.87
N TRP A 452 -14.65 16.01 25.03
CA TRP A 452 -15.23 15.14 24.01
C TRP A 452 -16.69 15.53 23.73
N THR A 453 -17.48 15.74 24.78
CA THR A 453 -18.89 16.14 24.68
C THR A 453 -19.05 17.48 23.97
N LEU A 454 -18.20 18.47 24.29
CA LEU A 454 -18.19 19.77 23.64
C LEU A 454 -18.00 19.63 22.12
N ILE A 455 -16.94 18.93 21.70
CA ILE A 455 -16.58 18.78 20.28
C ILE A 455 -17.57 17.90 19.52
N LYS A 456 -18.09 16.84 20.16
CA LYS A 456 -19.14 15.99 19.59
C LYS A 456 -20.43 16.76 19.31
N ASN A 457 -20.78 17.71 20.18
CA ASN A 457 -22.04 18.45 20.10
C ASN A 457 -21.94 19.75 19.31
N THR A 458 -20.75 20.17 18.87
CA THR A 458 -20.57 21.30 17.96
C THR A 458 -21.33 21.03 16.65
N PRO A 459 -22.24 21.92 16.19
CA PRO A 459 -22.94 21.74 14.93
C PRO A 459 -21.99 21.57 13.73
N GLN A 460 -22.31 20.63 12.82
CA GLN A 460 -21.58 20.49 11.56
C GLN A 460 -22.02 21.55 10.55
N GLY A 461 -21.08 22.14 9.83
CA GLY A 461 -21.36 23.13 8.78
C GLY A 461 -21.52 24.57 9.28
N GLU A 462 -21.39 24.80 10.59
CA GLU A 462 -21.31 26.15 11.17
C GLU A 462 -19.91 26.41 11.71
N ASP A 463 -19.49 27.67 11.63
CA ASP A 463 -18.26 28.12 12.27
C ASP A 463 -18.47 28.17 13.80
N ALA A 464 -17.53 27.62 14.55
CA ALA A 464 -17.53 27.66 16.02
C ALA A 464 -16.19 28.16 16.55
N THR A 465 -16.22 28.98 17.60
CA THR A 465 -15.01 29.43 18.30
C THR A 465 -15.16 29.16 19.78
N TYR A 466 -14.17 28.49 20.37
CA TYR A 466 -14.07 28.23 21.79
C TYR A 466 -12.83 28.92 22.35
N ASN A 467 -13.02 29.81 23.32
CA ASN A 467 -11.91 30.44 24.01
C ASN A 467 -11.31 29.52 25.08
N ARG A 468 -10.11 29.85 25.57
CA ARG A 468 -9.38 29.06 26.56
C ARG A 468 -10.21 28.73 27.80
N ASP A 469 -10.97 29.68 28.33
CA ASP A 469 -11.77 29.48 29.54
C ASP A 469 -12.89 28.45 29.33
N GLN A 470 -13.57 28.50 28.18
CA GLN A 470 -14.57 27.49 27.80
C GLN A 470 -13.95 26.10 27.68
N LEU A 471 -12.76 26.01 27.08
CA LEU A 471 -12.04 24.75 26.93
C LEU A 471 -11.57 24.19 28.28
N LEU A 472 -11.09 25.04 29.19
CA LEU A 472 -10.71 24.65 30.55
C LEU A 472 -11.92 24.20 31.37
N ALA A 473 -13.05 24.90 31.27
CA ALA A 473 -14.29 24.52 31.92
C ALA A 473 -14.79 23.17 31.40
N ALA A 474 -14.79 22.96 30.08
CA ALA A 474 -15.14 21.67 29.48
C ALA A 474 -14.16 20.54 29.85
N ARG A 475 -12.88 20.85 30.10
CA ARG A 475 -11.90 19.87 30.58
C ARG A 475 -12.17 19.40 32.01
N GLN A 476 -12.80 20.24 32.83
CA GLN A 476 -13.07 19.98 34.25
C GLN A 476 -14.46 19.38 34.51
N ALA A 477 -15.38 19.52 33.55
CA ALA A 477 -16.71 18.92 33.56
C ALA A 477 -16.65 17.44 33.13
#